data_AF-A0AAV0D5M1-F1
#
_entry.id   AF-A0AAV0D5M1-F1
#
_cell.length_a   1.000
_cell.length_b   1.000
_cell.length_c   1.000
_cell.angle_alpha   90.00
_cell.angle_beta   90.00
_cell.angle_gamma   90.00
#
_symmetry.space_group_name_H-M   'P 1'
#
loop_
_entity.id
_entity.type
_entity.pdbx_description
1 polymer ?
#
loop_
_entity_poly.entity_id
_entity_poly.type
_entity_poly.pdbx_seq_one_letter_code
_entity_poly.pdbx_strand_id
1 'polypeptide(L)'
;MSSRSISYTITEDAFLCEVYLDITQDPITGRYQSANDFWSRVEAKYNEHRQKNYEHRNIRSLLSRMDIITTQTRMLNECVKQVENSNPSGASEKILGQKIQIEEGNR
;
A
#
# COMPACT_ATOMS: atom_id res chain seq x y z
N MET A 1 5.31 -36.09 0.92
CA MET A 1 4.47 -35.25 1.81
C MET A 1 4.71 -33.81 1.38
N SER A 2 3.68 -33.09 0.92
CA SER A 2 3.81 -31.67 0.57
C SER A 2 3.76 -30.87 1.87
N SER A 3 4.90 -30.38 2.34
CA SER A 3 4.96 -29.44 3.46
C SER A 3 4.37 -28.10 3.00
N ARG A 4 3.44 -27.53 3.79
CA ARG A 4 2.97 -26.17 3.52
C ARG A 4 4.14 -25.21 3.72
N SER A 5 4.32 -24.29 2.78
CA SER A 5 5.28 -23.19 2.93
C SER A 5 4.94 -22.35 4.15
N ILE A 6 5.96 -21.84 4.85
CA ILE A 6 5.79 -20.89 5.96
C ILE A 6 5.04 -19.64 5.45
N SER A 7 4.12 -19.11 6.25
CA SER A 7 3.36 -17.89 5.92
C SER A 7 4.27 -16.66 5.89
N TYR A 8 3.86 -15.63 5.15
CA TYR A 8 4.54 -14.34 5.17
C TYR A 8 4.40 -13.64 6.53
N THR A 9 5.48 -12.98 6.96
CA THR A 9 5.49 -12.11 8.14
C THR A 9 5.40 -10.64 7.74
N ILE A 10 5.07 -9.75 8.68
CA ILE A 10 5.01 -8.30 8.41
C ILE A 10 6.38 -7.76 7.95
N THR A 11 7.47 -8.26 8.51
CA THR A 11 8.82 -7.85 8.10
C THR A 11 9.19 -8.40 6.72
N GLU A 12 8.72 -9.60 6.38
CA GLU A 12 8.85 -10.17 5.04
C GLU A 12 8.03 -9.38 4.01
N ASP A 13 6.83 -8.91 4.38
CA ASP A 13 6.02 -8.03 3.52
C ASP A 13 6.71 -6.70 3.24
N ALA A 14 7.30 -6.07 4.27
CA ALA A 14 8.06 -4.84 4.10
C ALA A 14 9.24 -5.04 3.14
N PHE A 15 9.99 -6.12 3.31
CA PHE A 15 11.08 -6.49 2.39
C PHE A 15 10.58 -6.73 0.96
N LEU A 16 9.44 -7.40 0.79
CA LEU A 16 8.82 -7.58 -0.53
C LEU A 16 8.45 -6.24 -1.19
N CYS A 17 7.92 -5.29 -0.42
CA CYS A 17 7.63 -3.94 -0.90
C CYS A 17 8.89 -3.18 -1.32
N GLU A 18 9.98 -3.28 -0.55
CA GLU A 18 11.27 -2.66 -0.89
C GLU A 18 11.81 -3.21 -2.22
N VAL A 19 11.86 -4.54 -2.38
CA VAL A 19 12.28 -5.18 -3.63
C VAL A 19 11.42 -4.75 -4.82
N TYR A 20 10.10 -4.70 -4.63
CA TYR A 20 9.17 -4.26 -5.66
C TYR A 20 9.42 -2.80 -6.05
N LEU A 21 9.55 -1.90 -5.07
CA LEU A 21 9.79 -0.47 -5.31
C LEU A 21 11.09 -0.25 -6.08
N ASP A 22 12.18 -0.88 -5.65
CA ASP A 22 13.48 -0.79 -6.32
C ASP A 22 13.40 -1.16 -7.81
N ILE A 23 12.65 -2.23 -8.14
CA ILE A 23 12.52 -2.70 -9.53
C ILE A 23 11.61 -1.75 -10.32
N THR A 24 10.52 -1.26 -9.73
CA THR A 24 9.61 -0.32 -10.41
C THR A 24 10.22 1.05 -10.65
N GLN A 25 11.18 1.48 -9.83
CA GLN A 25 11.85 2.77 -9.94
C GLN A 25 13.11 2.73 -10.82
N ASP A 26 13.53 1.55 -11.28
CA ASP A 26 14.70 1.41 -12.15
C ASP A 26 14.41 1.99 -13.55
N PRO A 27 15.08 3.09 -13.97
CA PRO A 27 14.82 3.74 -15.25
C PRO A 27 15.18 2.89 -16.48
N ILE A 28 16.00 1.84 -16.30
CA ILE A 28 16.42 0.94 -17.39
C ILE A 28 15.32 -0.08 -17.70
N THR A 29 14.45 -0.40 -16.75
CA THR A 29 13.46 -1.48 -16.87
C THR A 29 12.17 -1.05 -17.58
N GLY A 30 11.99 0.25 -17.83
CA GLY A 30 10.68 0.86 -18.10
C GLY A 30 10.10 0.78 -19.52
N ARG A 31 10.74 0.14 -20.51
CA ARG A 31 10.19 0.09 -21.88
C ARG A 31 10.02 -1.35 -22.39
N TYR A 32 8.76 -1.72 -22.65
CA TYR A 32 8.33 -2.99 -23.28
C TYR A 32 8.58 -4.28 -22.47
N GLN A 33 8.42 -4.24 -21.14
CA GLN A 33 8.54 -5.44 -20.32
C GLN A 33 7.20 -6.18 -20.18
N SER A 34 7.20 -7.51 -20.29
CA SER A 34 6.04 -8.33 -19.94
C SER A 34 5.86 -8.41 -18.42
N ALA A 35 4.64 -8.64 -17.94
CA ALA A 35 4.40 -8.87 -16.50
C ALA A 35 5.24 -10.03 -15.95
N ASN A 36 5.44 -11.09 -16.75
CA ASN A 36 6.26 -12.23 -16.35
C ASN A 36 7.72 -11.81 -16.14
N ASP A 37 8.32 -11.07 -17.08
CA ASP A 37 9.71 -10.65 -16.95
C ASP A 37 9.90 -9.74 -15.73
N PHE A 38 8.92 -8.88 -15.45
CA PHE A 38 8.94 -8.02 -14.27
C PHE A 38 8.99 -8.89 -13.00
N TRP A 39 8.07 -9.84 -12.89
CA TRP A 39 8.00 -10.73 -11.73
C TRP A 39 9.19 -11.69 -11.63
N SER A 40 9.82 -12.09 -12.73
CA SER A 40 11.07 -12.85 -12.71
C SER A 40 12.21 -12.06 -12.08
N ARG A 41 12.29 -10.74 -12.32
CA ARG A 41 13.28 -9.88 -11.65
C ARG A 41 12.97 -9.74 -10.16
N VAL A 42 11.69 -9.60 -9.80
CA VAL A 42 11.26 -9.56 -8.39
C VAL A 42 11.64 -10.86 -7.70
N GLU A 43 11.33 -12.02 -8.29
CA GLU A 43 11.68 -13.34 -7.76
C GLU A 43 13.19 -13.49 -7.59
N ALA A 44 13.98 -13.13 -8.60
CA ALA A 44 15.44 -13.22 -8.52
C ALA A 44 16.00 -12.36 -7.39
N LYS A 45 15.66 -11.06 -7.37
CA LYS A 45 16.18 -10.11 -6.37
C LYS A 45 15.70 -10.47 -4.96
N TYR A 46 14.43 -10.85 -4.80
CA TYR A 46 13.87 -11.29 -3.54
C TYR A 46 14.63 -12.49 -3.00
N ASN A 47 14.78 -13.56 -3.81
CA ASN A 47 15.41 -14.78 -3.34
C ASN A 47 16.91 -14.62 -3.13
N GLU A 48 17.58 -13.73 -3.86
CA GLU A 48 18.99 -13.40 -3.65
C GLU A 48 19.24 -12.68 -2.31
N HIS A 49 18.38 -11.74 -1.94
CA HIS A 49 18.60 -10.84 -0.80
C HIS A 49 17.77 -11.19 0.45
N ARG A 50 16.90 -12.21 0.39
CA ARG A 50 16.06 -12.61 1.53
C ARG A 50 16.91 -13.02 2.73
N GLN A 51 16.38 -12.79 3.92
CA GLN A 51 16.96 -13.31 5.16
C GLN A 51 16.88 -14.84 5.18
N LYS A 52 17.82 -15.49 5.88
CA LYS A 52 17.91 -16.97 5.93
C LYS A 52 16.66 -17.66 6.48
N ASN A 53 15.91 -16.98 7.33
CA ASN A 53 14.65 -17.46 7.91
C ASN A 53 13.44 -17.26 6.99
N TYR A 54 13.58 -16.57 5.86
CA TYR A 54 12.54 -16.44 4.86
C TYR A 54 12.63 -17.60 3.86
N GLU A 55 11.46 -18.20 3.59
CA GLU A 55 11.33 -19.26 2.61
C GLU A 55 11.68 -18.76 1.20
N HIS A 56 12.18 -19.67 0.37
CA HIS A 56 12.28 -19.39 -1.06
C HIS A 56 10.87 -19.21 -1.63
N ARG A 57 10.62 -18.11 -2.32
CA ARG A 57 9.30 -17.79 -2.89
C ARG A 57 9.35 -17.88 -4.41
N ASN A 58 8.34 -18.51 -4.99
CA ASN A 58 8.16 -18.46 -6.44
C ASN A 58 7.32 -17.24 -6.86
N ILE A 59 7.35 -16.89 -8.14
CA ILE A 59 6.55 -15.79 -8.73
C ILE A 59 5.09 -15.81 -8.27
N ARG A 60 4.42 -16.97 -8.32
CA ARG A 60 3.00 -17.08 -7.94
C ARG A 60 2.77 -16.68 -6.49
N SER A 61 3.66 -17.09 -5.59
CA SER A 61 3.56 -16.74 -4.16
C SER A 61 3.76 -15.25 -3.94
N LEU A 62 4.79 -14.66 -4.56
CA LEU A 62 5.13 -13.24 -4.45
C LEU A 62 4.01 -12.35 -5.01
N LEU A 63 3.51 -12.69 -6.19
CA LEU A 63 2.41 -11.97 -6.85
C LEU A 63 1.15 -12.01 -5.99
N SER A 64 0.76 -13.20 -5.51
CA SER A 64 -0.42 -13.33 -4.65
C SER A 64 -0.27 -12.52 -3.36
N ARG A 65 0.93 -12.47 -2.77
CA ARG A 65 1.15 -11.68 -1.55
C ARG A 65 1.11 -10.19 -1.82
N MET A 66 1.74 -9.73 -2.90
CA MET A 66 1.73 -8.32 -3.31
C MET A 66 0.32 -7.84 -3.67
N ASP A 67 -0.51 -8.67 -4.30
CA ASP A 67 -1.91 -8.34 -4.57
C ASP A 67 -2.70 -8.07 -3.28
N ILE A 68 -2.48 -8.88 -2.24
CA ILE A 68 -3.05 -8.66 -0.90
C ILE A 68 -2.55 -7.32 -0.34
N ILE A 69 -1.24 -7.08 -0.33
CA ILE A 69 -0.62 -5.85 0.23
C ILE A 69 -1.17 -4.61 -0.47
N THR A 70 -1.19 -4.61 -1.80
CA THR A 70 -1.66 -3.47 -2.60
C THR A 70 -3.15 -3.23 -2.41
N THR A 71 -3.96 -4.28 -2.27
CA THR A 71 -5.40 -4.16 -1.95
C THR A 71 -5.61 -3.52 -0.58
N GLN A 72 -4.92 -3.98 0.46
CA GLN A 72 -5.02 -3.39 1.80
C GLN A 72 -4.56 -1.92 1.79
N THR A 73 -3.51 -1.60 1.04
CA THR A 73 -3.02 -0.22 0.87
C THR A 73 -4.07 0.69 0.20
N ARG A 74 -4.78 0.19 -0.82
CA ARG A 74 -5.87 0.93 -1.48
C ARG A 74 -7.01 1.22 -0.50
N MET A 75 -7.45 0.22 0.25
CA MET A 75 -8.52 0.37 1.24
C MET A 75 -8.15 1.41 2.32
N LEU A 76 -6.90 1.40 2.79
CA LEU A 76 -6.41 2.40 3.73
C LEU A 76 -6.47 3.81 3.12
N ASN A 77 -5.96 3.98 1.90
CA ASN A 77 -5.99 5.26 1.21
C ASN A 77 -7.42 5.77 0.96
N GLU A 78 -8.37 4.88 0.68
CA GLU A 78 -9.78 5.23 0.55
C GLU A 78 -10.38 5.71 1.88
N CYS A 79 -10.05 5.06 2.99
CA CYS A 79 -10.46 5.49 4.32
C CYS A 79 -9.91 6.89 4.64
N VAL A 80 -8.62 7.13 4.38
CA VAL A 80 -7.98 8.45 4.59
C VAL A 80 -8.69 9.52 3.78
N LYS A 81 -8.93 9.28 2.48
CA LYS A 81 -9.66 10.22 1.61
C LYS A 81 -11.07 10.53 2.11
N GLN A 82 -11.78 9.54 2.66
CA GLN A 82 -13.13 9.76 3.21
C GLN A 82 -13.10 10.70 4.41
N VAL A 83 -12.12 10.54 5.30
CA VAL A 83 -11.91 11.43 6.46
C VAL A 83 -11.55 12.84 5.99
N GLU A 84 -10.62 12.97 5.04
CA GLU A 84 -10.21 14.27 4.48
C GLU A 84 -11.38 14.99 3.80
N ASN A 85 -12.21 14.28 3.03
CA ASN A 85 -13.40 14.85 2.38
C ASN A 85 -14.51 15.19 3.39
N SER A 86 -14.53 14.52 4.53
CA SER A 86 -15.49 14.76 5.61
C SER A 86 -15.08 15.91 6.53
N ASN A 87 -13.84 16.39 6.48
CA ASN A 87 -13.41 17.63 7.12
C ASN A 87 -13.96 18.83 6.32
N PRO A 88 -15.05 19.46 6.74
CA PRO A 88 -15.66 20.53 5.98
C PRO A 88 -14.84 21.78 6.26
N SER A 89 -14.01 22.20 5.31
CA SER A 89 -13.33 23.50 5.31
C SER A 89 -14.29 24.70 5.28
N GLY A 90 -15.60 24.50 5.52
CA GLY A 90 -16.63 25.53 5.65
C GLY A 90 -17.63 25.32 6.80
N ALA A 91 -17.41 24.35 7.71
CA ALA A 91 -18.31 24.17 8.85
C ALA A 91 -18.09 25.19 9.99
N SER A 92 -16.89 25.76 10.10
CA SER A 92 -16.60 26.79 11.09
C SER A 92 -17.33 28.10 10.80
N GLU A 93 -17.51 28.48 9.52
CA GLU A 93 -18.12 29.75 9.15
C GLU A 93 -19.64 29.76 9.34
N LYS A 94 -20.33 28.66 8.99
CA LYS A 94 -21.78 28.51 9.25
C LYS A 94 -22.10 28.41 10.74
N ILE A 95 -21.28 27.68 11.51
CA ILE A 95 -21.50 27.53 12.96
C ILE A 95 -21.18 28.85 13.70
N LEU A 96 -20.16 29.59 13.27
CA LEU A 96 -19.82 30.89 13.85
C LEU A 96 -20.86 31.97 13.51
N GLY A 97 -21.31 32.02 12.25
CA GLY A 97 -22.35 32.95 11.80
C GLY A 97 -23.70 32.73 12.49
N GLN A 98 -24.08 31.48 12.78
CA GLN A 98 -25.30 31.17 13.52
C GLN A 98 -25.23 31.56 15.00
N LYS A 99 -24.06 31.46 15.65
CA LYS A 99 -23.89 31.89 17.05
C LYS A 99 -24.02 33.41 17.21
N ILE A 100 -23.45 34.19 16.28
CA ILE A 100 -23.49 35.67 16.34
C ILE A 100 -24.95 36.17 16.21
N GLN A 101 -25.76 35.56 15.34
CA GLN A 101 -27.16 35.96 15.13
C GLN A 101 -28.08 35.65 16.34
N ILE A 102 -27.75 34.63 17.14
CA ILE A 102 -28.52 34.30 18.35
C ILE A 102 -28.21 35.28 19.49
N GLU A 103 -26.99 35.82 19.55
CA GLU A 103 -26.59 36.78 20.59
C GLU A 103 -27.09 38.21 20.30
N GLU A 104 -27.24 38.61 19.03
CA GLU A 104 -27.77 39.93 18.65
C GLU A 104 -29.31 40.01 18.71
N GLY A 105 -30.01 38.89 18.57
CA GLY A 105 -31.48 38.82 18.65
C GLY A 105 -32.05 38.74 20.07
N ASN A 106 -31.20 38.73 21.10
CA ASN A 106 -31.59 38.62 22.51
C ASN A 106 -31.18 39.87 23.34
N ARG A 107 -31.00 41.01 22.67
CA ARG A 107 -30.72 42.33 23.25
C ARG A 107 -31.88 43.29 23.05
#